data_AF-A0A820A8K8-F1
#
_entry.id   AF-A0A820A8K8-F1
#
_cell.length_a   1.000
_cell.length_b   1.000
_cell.length_c   1.000
_cell.angle_alpha   90.00
_cell.angle_beta   90.00
_cell.angle_gamma   90.00
#
_symmetry.space_group_name_H-M   'P 1'
#
loop_
_entity.id
_entity.type
_entity.pdbx_description
1 polymer ?
#
loop_
_entity_poly.entity_id
_entity_poly.type
_entity_poly.pdbx_seq_one_letter_code
_entity_poly.pdbx_strand_id
1 'polypeptide(L)'
;MSKANFQSYYTNIISPNKHRIKSLHLSNPFTVDLIFSPVRIVLKLIRLETLILDNIQSKYLPNILNRLVSLPNLHSLIIISIKSVRNLNNVYRQIFRLPALKYCKISLKECVESESLTIATDEISPIEHLVITNTIYLDELLTLLSYVPQLRRLSIHCLDGSQSMFRSIFHHLQVLHISTSYDEAYLDACRWKKWILSYTPNLHIFDFQYINSVQNAASDNNQMIYNDVIKQFSSLFWSERKWFFAYDFYRQEYRDHVIFYSTDPYRRKQYTLYKSLDKKIYSRHQESNVDVVKLVDIQGEQAMMSCINYFSNATELTLSDSFYGSRIWLGIILNRIISLKQLTKLVIDCNDFRFEQVIKLLRLTPNVHTLILDCQSINHTDSVSIEHTDTFRFVSNTNTITNATIKSTY
;
A
#
# COMPACT_ATOMS: atom_id res chain seq x y z
N MET A 1 -10.45 13.83 -14.28
CA MET A 1 -11.21 13.39 -15.46
C MET A 1 -12.39 14.34 -15.59
N SER A 2 -12.78 14.75 -16.79
CA SER A 2 -13.92 15.68 -16.92
C SER A 2 -15.23 15.02 -16.46
N LYS A 3 -16.21 15.83 -16.03
CA LYS A 3 -17.54 15.35 -15.61
C LYS A 3 -18.24 14.56 -16.74
N ALA A 4 -18.10 15.01 -17.99
CA ALA A 4 -18.67 14.35 -19.16
C ALA A 4 -18.06 12.96 -19.41
N ASN A 5 -16.74 12.83 -19.27
CA ASN A 5 -16.06 11.54 -19.43
C ASN A 5 -16.58 10.54 -18.39
N PHE A 6 -16.69 10.95 -17.13
CA PHE A 6 -17.22 10.07 -16.09
C PHE A 6 -18.69 9.68 -16.34
N GLN A 7 -19.54 10.62 -16.81
CA GLN A 7 -20.93 10.31 -17.11
C GLN A 7 -21.05 9.21 -18.18
N SER A 8 -20.16 9.21 -19.18
CA SER A 8 -20.08 8.15 -20.18
C SER A 8 -19.69 6.81 -19.55
N TYR A 9 -18.63 6.76 -18.74
CA TYR A 9 -18.22 5.54 -18.01
C TYR A 9 -19.34 5.01 -17.10
N TYR A 10 -19.99 5.90 -16.35
CA TYR A 10 -21.08 5.50 -15.46
C TYR A 10 -22.26 4.91 -16.24
N THR A 11 -22.69 5.57 -17.32
CA THR A 11 -23.85 5.14 -18.11
C THR A 11 -23.60 3.83 -18.82
N ASN A 12 -22.40 3.66 -19.39
CA ASN A 12 -22.10 2.53 -20.26
C ASN A 12 -21.54 1.32 -19.48
N ILE A 13 -20.88 1.53 -18.34
CA ILE A 13 -20.17 0.46 -17.62
C ILE A 13 -20.77 0.23 -16.23
N ILE A 14 -20.88 1.27 -15.39
CA ILE A 14 -21.28 1.09 -13.97
C ILE A 14 -22.77 0.78 -13.84
N SER A 15 -23.64 1.61 -14.44
CA SER A 15 -25.10 1.51 -14.27
C SER A 15 -25.69 0.17 -14.73
N PRO A 16 -25.27 -0.42 -15.87
CA PRO A 16 -25.76 -1.72 -16.31
C PRO A 16 -25.27 -2.86 -15.40
N ASN A 17 -24.03 -2.75 -14.89
CA ASN A 17 -23.38 -3.82 -14.14
C ASN A 17 -23.47 -3.70 -12.62
N LYS A 18 -24.08 -2.63 -12.08
CA LYS A 18 -24.11 -2.30 -10.64
C LYS A 18 -24.47 -3.45 -9.69
N HIS A 19 -25.35 -4.36 -10.12
CA HIS A 19 -25.76 -5.53 -9.34
C HIS A 19 -24.70 -6.64 -9.26
N ARG A 20 -23.64 -6.58 -10.09
CA ARG A 20 -22.52 -7.54 -10.17
C ARG A 20 -21.21 -6.98 -9.62
N ILE A 21 -21.12 -5.66 -9.43
CA ILE A 21 -19.88 -5.01 -8.99
C ILE A 21 -19.57 -5.44 -7.54
N LYS A 22 -18.43 -6.11 -7.37
CA LYS A 22 -17.88 -6.50 -6.07
C LYS A 22 -16.84 -5.52 -5.55
N SER A 23 -16.06 -4.91 -6.44
CA SER A 23 -15.06 -3.92 -6.06
C SER A 23 -15.24 -2.66 -6.88
N LEU A 24 -15.19 -1.51 -6.22
CA LEU A 24 -15.33 -0.21 -6.85
C LEU A 24 -14.22 0.72 -6.36
N HIS A 25 -13.46 1.27 -7.29
CA HIS A 25 -12.43 2.27 -7.01
C HIS A 25 -12.82 3.60 -7.64
N LEU A 26 -12.87 4.65 -6.83
CA LEU A 26 -13.24 6.00 -7.21
C LEU A 26 -12.13 6.95 -6.80
N SER A 27 -11.43 7.50 -7.79
CA SER A 27 -10.25 8.36 -7.61
C SER A 27 -10.51 9.85 -7.90
N ASN A 28 -11.79 10.25 -8.06
CA ASN A 28 -12.11 11.59 -8.55
C ASN A 28 -13.30 12.19 -7.76
N PRO A 29 -13.17 13.43 -7.23
CA PRO A 29 -14.20 14.06 -6.40
C PRO A 29 -15.57 14.23 -7.11
N PHE A 30 -15.61 14.39 -8.43
CA PHE A 30 -16.89 14.51 -9.15
C PHE A 30 -17.68 13.19 -9.22
N THR A 31 -16.98 12.06 -9.12
CA THR A 31 -17.59 10.72 -9.19
C THR A 31 -18.39 10.41 -7.94
N VAL A 32 -17.97 11.00 -6.82
CA VAL A 32 -18.63 10.84 -5.53
C VAL A 32 -20.01 11.49 -5.55
N ASP A 33 -20.14 12.71 -6.04
CA ASP A 33 -21.46 13.36 -6.13
C ASP A 33 -22.38 12.60 -7.08
N LEU A 34 -21.89 12.01 -8.16
CA LEU A 34 -22.75 11.30 -9.10
C LEU A 34 -23.21 9.93 -8.59
N ILE A 35 -22.36 9.19 -7.88
CA ILE A 35 -22.70 7.86 -7.34
C ILE A 35 -23.38 7.98 -5.97
N PHE A 36 -22.81 8.80 -5.09
CA PHE A 36 -23.21 8.94 -3.69
C PHE A 36 -24.01 10.21 -3.39
N SER A 37 -24.48 11.00 -4.37
CA SER A 37 -25.54 12.00 -4.08
C SER A 37 -26.94 11.41 -4.23
N PRO A 38 -27.26 10.57 -5.24
CA PRO A 38 -28.53 9.87 -5.30
C PRO A 38 -28.51 8.60 -4.43
N VAL A 39 -29.27 8.58 -3.32
CA VAL A 39 -29.32 7.42 -2.40
C VAL A 39 -29.68 6.12 -3.14
N ARG A 40 -30.53 6.24 -4.17
CA ARG A 40 -31.02 5.13 -4.99
C ARG A 40 -29.94 4.40 -5.80
N ILE A 41 -28.76 5.00 -6.03
CA ILE A 41 -27.69 4.35 -6.80
C ILE A 41 -26.88 3.43 -5.90
N VAL A 42 -26.46 3.93 -4.74
CA VAL A 42 -25.65 3.17 -3.76
C VAL A 42 -26.39 1.92 -3.31
N LEU A 43 -27.70 2.02 -3.04
CA LEU A 43 -28.54 0.89 -2.65
C LEU A 43 -28.63 -0.22 -3.71
N LYS A 44 -28.24 0.04 -4.96
CA LYS A 44 -28.21 -0.97 -6.04
C LYS A 44 -26.88 -1.71 -6.13
N LEU A 45 -25.86 -1.29 -5.39
CA LEU A 45 -24.55 -1.93 -5.29
C LEU A 45 -24.56 -3.01 -4.20
N ILE A 46 -25.62 -3.84 -4.16
CA ILE A 46 -25.86 -4.81 -3.07
C ILE A 46 -24.77 -5.87 -2.92
N ARG A 47 -23.97 -6.13 -3.97
CA ARG A 47 -22.86 -7.09 -3.95
C ARG A 47 -21.50 -6.41 -3.72
N LEU A 48 -21.48 -5.11 -3.45
CA LEU A 48 -20.23 -4.40 -3.25
C LEU A 48 -19.57 -4.88 -1.95
N GLU A 49 -18.36 -5.39 -2.13
CA GLU A 49 -17.52 -6.01 -1.12
C GLU A 49 -16.34 -5.10 -0.75
N THR A 50 -15.79 -4.39 -1.73
CA THR A 50 -14.64 -3.50 -1.58
C THR A 50 -14.93 -2.13 -2.17
N LEU A 51 -14.69 -1.07 -1.39
CA LEU A 51 -14.74 0.30 -1.85
C LEU A 51 -13.41 1.00 -1.61
N ILE A 52 -12.85 1.60 -2.66
CA ILE A 52 -11.64 2.42 -2.60
C ILE A 52 -12.04 3.85 -2.98
N LEU A 53 -11.86 4.77 -2.04
CA LEU A 53 -12.06 6.19 -2.19
C LEU A 53 -10.67 6.84 -2.22
N ASP A 54 -10.16 7.07 -3.41
CA ASP A 54 -8.85 7.69 -3.63
C ASP A 54 -9.03 9.14 -4.07
N ASN A 55 -8.14 10.02 -3.63
CA ASN A 55 -8.17 11.45 -3.96
C ASN A 55 -9.55 12.11 -3.74
N ILE A 56 -10.26 11.71 -2.69
CA ILE A 56 -11.58 12.27 -2.37
C ILE A 56 -11.43 13.47 -1.44
N GLN A 57 -12.19 14.54 -1.70
CA GLN A 57 -12.22 15.69 -0.79
C GLN A 57 -12.96 15.31 0.51
N SER A 58 -12.35 15.62 1.65
CA SER A 58 -12.84 15.29 2.99
C SER A 58 -14.29 15.70 3.27
N LYS A 59 -14.76 16.82 2.70
CA LYS A 59 -16.14 17.31 2.86
C LYS A 59 -17.22 16.31 2.40
N TYR A 60 -16.89 15.39 1.50
CA TYR A 60 -17.84 14.40 1.00
C TYR A 60 -17.91 13.13 1.86
N LEU A 61 -16.88 12.85 2.67
CA LEU A 61 -16.77 11.60 3.42
C LEU A 61 -17.98 11.36 4.35
N PRO A 62 -18.48 12.34 5.13
CA PRO A 62 -19.62 12.08 6.00
C PRO A 62 -20.86 11.58 5.25
N ASN A 63 -21.16 12.20 4.10
CA ASN A 63 -22.30 11.81 3.28
C ASN A 63 -22.13 10.43 2.64
N ILE A 64 -20.90 10.09 2.23
CA ILE A 64 -20.59 8.77 1.68
C ILE A 64 -20.75 7.71 2.79
N LEU A 65 -20.07 7.89 3.91
CA LEU A 65 -20.02 6.92 5.01
C LEU A 65 -21.41 6.62 5.57
N ASN A 66 -22.25 7.64 5.76
CA ASN A 66 -23.65 7.46 6.16
C ASN A 66 -24.44 6.55 5.22
N ARG A 67 -24.10 6.51 3.93
CA ARG A 67 -24.75 5.65 2.93
C ARG A 67 -24.17 4.25 2.91
N LEU A 68 -22.88 4.09 3.21
CA LEU A 68 -22.21 2.79 3.23
C LEU A 68 -22.79 1.86 4.31
N VAL A 69 -23.40 2.40 5.37
CA VAL A 69 -24.11 1.62 6.41
C VAL A 69 -25.16 0.68 5.80
N SER A 70 -25.77 1.08 4.67
CA SER A 70 -26.81 0.30 3.98
C SER A 70 -26.27 -0.82 3.07
N LEU A 71 -24.94 -0.96 2.94
CA LEU A 71 -24.32 -1.96 2.08
C LEU A 71 -23.98 -3.22 2.90
N PRO A 72 -24.75 -4.31 2.77
CA PRO A 72 -24.64 -5.47 3.67
C PRO A 72 -23.34 -6.26 3.49
N ASN A 73 -22.70 -6.16 2.33
CA ASN A 73 -21.53 -6.98 1.97
C ASN A 73 -20.21 -6.20 2.02
N LEU A 74 -20.23 -4.91 2.38
CA LEU A 74 -19.04 -4.07 2.35
C LEU A 74 -18.09 -4.44 3.49
N HIS A 75 -17.11 -5.30 3.18
CA HIS A 75 -16.14 -5.80 4.15
C HIS A 75 -14.79 -5.09 4.08
N SER A 76 -14.51 -4.36 3.00
CA SER A 76 -13.25 -3.65 2.81
C SER A 76 -13.46 -2.20 2.38
N LEU A 77 -12.84 -1.27 3.11
CA LEU A 77 -12.89 0.17 2.83
C LEU A 77 -11.49 0.77 2.85
N ILE A 78 -11.13 1.46 1.78
CA ILE A 78 -9.87 2.22 1.67
C ILE A 78 -10.21 3.68 1.42
N ILE A 79 -9.70 4.57 2.25
CA ILE A 79 -9.90 6.01 2.11
C ILE A 79 -8.55 6.71 2.04
N ILE A 80 -8.33 7.45 0.96
CA ILE A 80 -7.16 8.28 0.71
C ILE A 80 -7.67 9.68 0.38
N SER A 81 -7.52 10.60 1.33
CA SER A 81 -7.94 12.00 1.17
C SER A 81 -6.75 12.87 0.79
N ILE A 82 -6.95 13.75 -0.19
CA ILE A 82 -5.94 14.76 -0.57
C ILE A 82 -5.87 15.95 0.38
N LYS A 83 -7.00 16.30 1.01
CA LYS A 83 -7.12 17.51 1.83
C LYS A 83 -7.30 17.15 3.30
N SER A 84 -6.97 18.12 4.15
CA SER A 84 -7.20 17.99 5.58
C SER A 84 -8.68 17.77 5.89
N VAL A 85 -8.93 16.94 6.91
CA VAL A 85 -10.27 16.65 7.41
C VAL A 85 -10.50 17.54 8.63
N ARG A 86 -11.55 18.37 8.61
CA ARG A 86 -11.86 19.26 9.76
C ARG A 86 -12.29 18.48 11.00
N ASN A 87 -13.08 17.41 10.82
CA ASN A 87 -13.55 16.59 11.93
C ASN A 87 -13.21 15.12 11.66
N LEU A 88 -11.93 14.78 11.90
CA LEU A 88 -11.38 13.45 11.69
C LEU A 88 -12.07 12.40 12.58
N ASN A 89 -12.40 12.78 13.81
CA ASN A 89 -13.00 11.89 14.80
C ASN A 89 -14.44 11.49 14.45
N ASN A 90 -15.23 12.40 13.88
CA ASN A 90 -16.54 12.05 13.31
C ASN A 90 -16.41 11.07 12.12
N VAL A 91 -15.37 11.22 11.29
CA VAL A 91 -15.10 10.29 10.19
C VAL A 91 -14.77 8.90 10.73
N TYR A 92 -13.87 8.78 11.71
CA TYR A 92 -13.56 7.50 12.36
C TYR A 92 -14.81 6.85 12.97
N ARG A 93 -15.61 7.60 13.73
CA ARG A 93 -16.84 7.09 14.34
C ARG A 93 -17.81 6.53 13.31
N GLN A 94 -17.99 7.21 12.17
CA GLN A 94 -18.84 6.72 11.09
C GLN A 94 -18.28 5.45 10.43
N ILE A 95 -16.97 5.36 10.25
CA ILE A 95 -16.31 4.15 9.72
C ILE A 95 -16.52 2.97 10.68
N PHE A 96 -16.30 3.17 11.97
CA PHE A 96 -16.39 2.10 12.97
C PHE A 96 -17.81 1.56 13.16
N ARG A 97 -18.84 2.34 12.80
CA ARG A 97 -20.25 1.92 12.77
C ARG A 97 -20.64 1.07 11.56
N LEU A 98 -19.73 0.84 10.61
CA LEU A 98 -20.04 0.03 9.42
C LEU A 98 -20.14 -1.46 9.81
N PRO A 99 -21.31 -2.11 9.64
CA PRO A 99 -21.63 -3.37 10.33
C PRO A 99 -20.94 -4.60 9.75
N ALA A 100 -20.45 -4.55 8.51
CA ALA A 100 -19.79 -5.67 7.84
C ALA A 100 -18.28 -5.45 7.64
N LEU A 101 -17.74 -4.30 8.08
CA LEU A 101 -16.40 -3.86 7.73
C LEU A 101 -15.32 -4.64 8.51
N LYS A 102 -14.54 -5.46 7.80
CA LYS A 102 -13.44 -6.25 8.39
C LYS A 102 -12.07 -5.64 8.13
N TYR A 103 -11.88 -5.00 6.97
CA TYR A 103 -10.64 -4.36 6.56
C TYR A 103 -10.86 -2.86 6.37
N CYS A 104 -10.03 -2.05 7.01
CA CYS A 104 -10.04 -0.61 6.84
C CYS A 104 -8.63 -0.07 6.65
N LYS A 105 -8.43 0.74 5.60
CA LYS A 105 -7.22 1.54 5.39
C LYS A 105 -7.57 3.01 5.31
N ILE A 106 -6.91 3.81 6.13
CA ILE A 106 -7.19 5.24 6.28
C ILE A 106 -5.90 6.03 6.07
N SER A 107 -5.97 6.98 5.15
CA SER A 107 -4.93 7.96 4.85
C SER A 107 -5.57 9.35 4.83
N LEU A 108 -5.68 9.96 6.00
CA LEU A 108 -6.32 11.27 6.19
C LEU A 108 -5.31 12.26 6.77
N LYS A 109 -5.21 13.46 6.18
CA LYS A 109 -4.43 14.54 6.79
C LYS A 109 -5.29 15.23 7.85
N GLU A 110 -4.78 15.34 9.07
CA GLU A 110 -5.49 16.03 10.14
C GLU A 110 -5.44 17.56 9.95
N CYS A 111 -6.48 18.25 10.44
CA CYS A 111 -6.48 19.70 10.59
C CYS A 111 -6.34 20.03 12.09
N VAL A 112 -5.65 21.12 12.43
CA VAL A 112 -5.26 21.52 13.81
C VAL A 112 -6.44 21.67 14.81
N GLU A 113 -7.68 21.63 14.34
CA GLU A 113 -8.90 21.91 15.12
C GLU A 113 -9.84 20.69 15.22
N SER A 114 -9.32 19.55 15.64
CA SER A 114 -10.12 18.34 15.88
C SER A 114 -10.58 18.24 17.34
N GLU A 115 -11.89 18.09 17.56
CA GLU A 115 -12.43 17.68 18.87
C GLU A 115 -11.92 16.29 19.23
N SER A 116 -11.48 16.04 20.46
CA SER A 116 -10.99 14.71 20.87
C SER A 116 -12.05 13.62 20.73
N LEU A 117 -11.68 12.47 20.15
CA LEU A 117 -12.52 11.28 20.18
C LEU A 117 -12.69 10.79 21.62
N THR A 118 -13.89 10.32 21.97
CA THR A 118 -14.14 9.69 23.27
C THR A 118 -13.82 8.20 23.22
N ILE A 119 -13.43 7.60 24.34
CA ILE A 119 -13.27 6.14 24.44
C ILE A 119 -14.61 5.46 24.15
N ALA A 120 -14.60 4.40 23.36
CA ALA A 120 -15.80 3.62 23.04
C ALA A 120 -16.33 2.91 24.29
N THR A 121 -17.60 3.13 24.61
CA THR A 121 -18.31 2.37 25.66
C THR A 121 -19.12 1.24 25.06
N ASP A 122 -19.86 1.51 23.98
CA ASP A 122 -20.85 0.58 23.41
C ASP A 122 -20.74 0.40 21.88
N GLU A 123 -19.95 1.25 21.22
CA GLU A 123 -19.78 1.24 19.77
C GLU A 123 -18.59 0.35 19.38
N ILE A 124 -18.86 -0.95 19.21
CA ILE A 124 -17.85 -1.92 18.82
C ILE A 124 -17.92 -2.19 17.31
N SER A 125 -16.78 -2.06 16.65
CA SER A 125 -16.60 -2.30 15.23
C SER A 125 -16.12 -3.72 14.94
N PRO A 126 -16.58 -4.36 13.84
CA PRO A 126 -16.15 -5.69 13.44
C PRO A 126 -14.78 -5.72 12.72
N ILE A 127 -14.06 -4.60 12.67
CA ILE A 127 -12.78 -4.50 11.96
C ILE A 127 -11.75 -5.45 12.59
N GLU A 128 -11.16 -6.28 11.76
CA GLU A 128 -10.11 -7.24 12.12
C GLU A 128 -8.73 -6.77 11.61
N HIS A 129 -8.70 -5.91 10.59
CA HIS A 129 -7.48 -5.35 10.00
C HIS A 129 -7.61 -3.84 9.79
N LEU A 130 -6.77 -3.08 10.49
CA LEU A 130 -6.71 -1.63 10.43
C LEU A 130 -5.33 -1.15 9.95
N VAL A 131 -5.32 -0.28 8.95
CA VAL A 131 -4.13 0.38 8.42
C VAL A 131 -4.30 1.89 8.52
N ILE A 132 -3.43 2.55 9.27
CA ILE A 132 -3.38 4.01 9.43
C ILE A 132 -2.08 4.49 8.82
N THR A 133 -2.17 5.29 7.75
CA THR A 133 -0.98 5.77 7.04
C THR A 133 -0.61 7.22 7.38
N ASN A 134 -1.49 7.95 8.06
CA ASN A 134 -1.18 9.28 8.59
C ASN A 134 -0.42 9.19 9.91
N THR A 135 0.20 10.32 10.29
CA THR A 135 0.69 10.51 11.66
C THR A 135 -0.48 10.39 12.62
N ILE A 136 -0.29 9.63 13.69
CA ILE A 136 -1.24 9.49 14.78
C ILE A 136 -0.50 9.56 16.10
N TYR A 137 -1.07 10.28 17.07
CA TYR A 137 -0.54 10.29 18.42
C TYR A 137 -0.98 9.04 19.19
N LEU A 138 -0.15 8.59 20.12
CA LEU A 138 -0.45 7.39 20.88
C LEU A 138 -1.81 7.44 21.61
N ASP A 139 -2.16 8.55 22.26
CA ASP A 139 -3.43 8.67 23.00
C ASP A 139 -4.65 8.60 22.08
N GLU A 140 -4.54 9.18 20.88
CA GLU A 140 -5.56 9.08 19.85
C GLU A 140 -5.69 7.63 19.35
N LEU A 141 -4.56 6.96 19.11
CA LEU A 141 -4.55 5.56 18.70
C LEU A 141 -5.19 4.65 19.75
N LEU A 142 -4.88 4.84 21.04
CA LEU A 142 -5.52 4.08 22.12
C LEU A 142 -7.04 4.28 22.12
N THR A 143 -7.49 5.50 21.85
CA THR A 143 -8.92 5.82 21.71
C THR A 143 -9.53 5.11 20.50
N LEU A 144 -8.90 5.15 19.33
CA LEU A 144 -9.38 4.42 18.14
C LEU A 144 -9.47 2.91 18.38
N LEU A 145 -8.47 2.36 19.06
CA LEU A 145 -8.41 0.92 19.32
C LEU A 145 -9.51 0.43 20.26
N SER A 146 -10.04 1.30 21.13
CA SER A 146 -11.21 0.95 21.95
C SER A 146 -12.45 0.58 21.12
N TYR A 147 -12.56 1.08 19.88
CA TYR A 147 -13.64 0.75 18.96
C TYR A 147 -13.44 -0.59 18.23
N VAL A 148 -12.24 -1.18 18.24
CA VAL A 148 -11.90 -2.38 17.45
C VAL A 148 -11.33 -3.51 18.32
N PRO A 149 -12.08 -4.01 19.32
CA PRO A 149 -11.58 -5.02 20.26
C PRO A 149 -11.23 -6.38 19.61
N GLN A 150 -11.74 -6.65 18.40
CA GLN A 150 -11.46 -7.88 17.63
C GLN A 150 -10.27 -7.74 16.67
N LEU A 151 -9.50 -6.66 16.77
CA LEU A 151 -8.40 -6.37 15.86
C LEU A 151 -7.32 -7.45 15.93
N ARG A 152 -6.99 -8.01 14.76
CA ARG A 152 -5.94 -9.03 14.59
C ARG A 152 -4.71 -8.48 13.88
N ARG A 153 -4.89 -7.44 13.06
CA ARG A 153 -3.82 -6.84 12.27
C ARG A 153 -3.86 -5.33 12.38
N LEU A 154 -2.77 -4.74 12.83
CA LEU A 154 -2.61 -3.30 12.94
C LEU A 154 -1.37 -2.87 12.17
N SER A 155 -1.53 -1.87 11.31
CA SER A 155 -0.43 -1.23 10.59
C SER A 155 -0.48 0.27 10.77
N ILE A 156 0.59 0.86 11.30
CA ILE A 156 0.72 2.30 11.55
C ILE A 156 1.99 2.78 10.88
N HIS A 157 1.88 3.75 9.97
CA HIS A 157 3.04 4.25 9.23
C HIS A 157 3.83 5.33 9.98
N CYS A 158 3.19 6.06 10.87
CA CYS A 158 3.83 7.12 11.63
C CYS A 158 3.15 7.26 12.98
N LEU A 159 3.72 6.61 14.01
CA LEU A 159 3.29 6.77 15.39
C LEU A 159 4.14 7.86 16.04
N ASP A 160 3.50 8.89 16.58
CA ASP A 160 4.14 9.97 17.33
C ASP A 160 3.63 10.00 18.78
N GLY A 161 4.41 10.60 19.68
CA GLY A 161 4.06 10.76 21.08
C GLY A 161 4.97 9.98 22.03
N SER A 162 5.18 10.60 23.20
CA SER A 162 6.17 10.17 24.18
C SER A 162 5.58 9.39 25.36
N GLN A 163 6.38 8.44 25.84
CA GLN A 163 6.49 7.96 27.22
C GLN A 163 5.52 6.93 27.81
N SER A 164 4.29 6.73 27.35
CA SER A 164 3.52 5.56 27.84
C SER A 164 3.53 4.45 26.80
N MET A 165 3.93 3.24 27.16
CA MET A 165 3.80 2.10 26.25
C MET A 165 2.36 1.61 26.34
N PHE A 166 1.77 1.16 25.22
CA PHE A 166 0.34 0.86 25.13
C PHE A 166 -0.16 0.10 26.36
N ARG A 167 -1.02 0.75 27.15
CA ARG A 167 -1.70 0.11 28.30
C ARG A 167 -2.93 -0.70 27.88
N SER A 168 -3.14 -0.90 26.57
CA SER A 168 -4.37 -1.47 26.00
C SER A 168 -4.29 -2.96 25.69
N ILE A 169 -5.48 -3.53 25.57
CA ILE A 169 -5.83 -4.94 25.44
C ILE A 169 -5.67 -5.37 23.98
N PHE A 170 -4.50 -5.90 23.61
CA PHE A 170 -4.23 -6.45 22.27
C PHE A 170 -4.16 -7.98 22.27
N HIS A 171 -4.98 -8.63 23.09
CA HIS A 171 -4.89 -10.08 23.26
C HIS A 171 -5.15 -10.87 21.96
N HIS A 172 -5.86 -10.28 21.00
CA HIS A 172 -6.14 -10.90 19.69
C HIS A 172 -5.19 -10.46 18.57
N LEU A 173 -4.27 -9.53 18.85
CA LEU A 173 -3.37 -9.02 17.83
C LEU A 173 -2.35 -10.09 17.43
N GLN A 174 -2.30 -10.38 16.14
CA GLN A 174 -1.44 -11.39 15.52
C GLN A 174 -0.33 -10.76 14.69
N VAL A 175 -0.62 -9.59 14.11
CA VAL A 175 0.29 -8.86 13.22
C VAL A 175 0.33 -7.40 13.64
N LEU A 176 1.53 -6.91 13.86
CA LEU A 176 1.79 -5.52 14.18
C LEU A 176 2.87 -4.97 13.26
N HIS A 177 2.49 -3.99 12.44
CA HIS A 177 3.41 -3.17 11.66
C HIS A 177 3.41 -1.75 12.26
N ILE A 178 4.57 -1.27 12.71
CA ILE A 178 4.72 0.07 13.25
C ILE A 178 5.93 0.74 12.58
N SER A 179 5.71 1.94 12.09
CA SER A 179 6.76 2.88 11.72
C SER A 179 6.65 4.13 12.59
N THR A 180 7.78 4.57 13.13
CA THR A 180 7.88 5.72 14.05
C THR A 180 9.19 6.48 13.83
N SER A 181 9.32 7.64 14.46
CA SER A 181 10.47 8.52 14.34
C SER A 181 10.70 9.34 15.60
N TYR A 182 11.92 9.87 15.75
CA TYR A 182 12.35 10.82 16.78
C TYR A 182 12.42 10.30 18.23
N ASP A 183 11.46 9.53 18.73
CA ASP A 183 11.50 9.03 20.12
C ASP A 183 12.36 7.77 20.25
N GLU A 184 13.60 7.94 20.73
CA GLU A 184 14.55 6.85 20.97
C GLU A 184 14.04 5.80 21.96
N ALA A 185 13.00 6.08 22.75
CA ALA A 185 12.41 5.10 23.65
C ALA A 185 11.79 3.91 22.90
N TYR A 186 11.50 4.04 21.60
CA TYR A 186 11.10 2.93 20.74
C TYR A 186 12.26 1.99 20.35
N LEU A 187 13.50 2.40 20.56
CA LEU A 187 14.70 1.56 20.34
C LEU A 187 15.06 0.71 21.58
N ASP A 188 14.26 0.74 22.64
CA ASP A 188 14.43 -0.13 23.82
C ASP A 188 13.79 -1.51 23.57
N ALA A 189 14.64 -2.51 23.29
CA ALA A 189 14.19 -3.87 23.04
C ALA A 189 13.56 -4.54 24.29
N CYS A 190 14.07 -4.23 25.49
CA CYS A 190 13.53 -4.77 26.74
C CYS A 190 12.10 -4.30 26.96
N ARG A 191 11.83 -3.03 26.65
CA ARG A 191 10.50 -2.43 26.70
C ARG A 191 9.54 -3.18 25.77
N TRP A 192 9.90 -3.35 24.49
CA TRP A 192 9.07 -4.08 23.53
C TRP A 192 8.84 -5.53 23.95
N LYS A 193 9.90 -6.24 24.38
CA LYS A 193 9.78 -7.61 24.88
C LYS A 193 8.79 -7.72 26.03
N LYS A 194 8.90 -6.84 27.04
CA LYS A 194 7.98 -6.82 28.18
C LYS A 194 6.54 -6.62 27.74
N TRP A 195 6.32 -5.70 26.80
CA TRP A 195 5.00 -5.43 26.25
C TRP A 195 4.41 -6.60 25.48
N ILE A 196 5.19 -7.19 24.59
CA ILE A 196 4.73 -8.30 23.74
C ILE A 196 4.29 -9.48 24.63
N LEU A 197 5.12 -9.81 25.62
CA LEU A 197 4.80 -10.88 26.57
C LEU A 197 3.56 -10.58 27.43
N SER A 198 3.33 -9.31 27.77
CA SER A 198 2.24 -8.93 28.69
C SER A 198 0.90 -8.73 27.98
N TYR A 199 0.90 -8.19 26.77
CA TYR A 199 -0.31 -7.66 26.12
C TYR A 199 -0.63 -8.28 24.77
N THR A 200 0.35 -8.87 24.07
CA THR A 200 0.17 -9.48 22.73
C THR A 200 0.70 -10.91 22.67
N PRO A 201 0.19 -11.83 23.51
CA PRO A 201 0.70 -13.20 23.56
C PRO A 201 0.54 -13.97 22.23
N ASN A 202 -0.41 -13.55 21.38
CA ASN A 202 -0.69 -14.15 20.07
C ASN A 202 0.06 -13.46 18.91
N LEU A 203 0.99 -12.54 19.20
CA LEU A 203 1.74 -11.85 18.16
C LEU A 203 2.72 -12.81 17.47
N HIS A 204 2.55 -12.97 16.17
CA HIS A 204 3.40 -13.83 15.34
C HIS A 204 4.24 -13.03 14.36
N ILE A 205 3.75 -11.86 13.93
CA ILE A 205 4.48 -10.94 13.06
C ILE A 205 4.64 -9.63 13.81
N PHE A 206 5.89 -9.30 14.13
CA PHE A 206 6.28 -7.99 14.61
C PHE A 206 7.18 -7.35 13.57
N ASP A 207 6.69 -6.27 12.98
CA ASP A 207 7.37 -5.51 11.96
C ASP A 207 7.47 -4.06 12.41
N PHE A 208 8.69 -3.63 12.58
CA PHE A 208 9.04 -2.37 13.20
C PHE A 208 10.03 -1.61 12.34
N GLN A 209 9.77 -0.33 12.16
CA GLN A 209 10.63 0.62 11.48
C GLN A 209 10.76 1.88 12.33
N TYR A 210 11.99 2.34 12.50
CA TYR A 210 12.33 3.55 13.21
C TYR A 210 13.23 4.41 12.33
N ILE A 211 12.87 5.67 12.15
CA ILE A 211 13.65 6.62 11.36
C ILE A 211 14.07 7.79 12.25
N ASN A 212 15.36 8.15 12.22
CA ASN A 212 15.85 9.33 12.91
C ASN A 212 16.76 10.17 11.99
N SER A 213 16.74 11.47 12.19
CA SER A 213 17.71 12.38 11.58
C SER A 213 18.94 12.46 12.49
N VAL A 214 20.11 12.19 11.93
CA VAL A 214 21.38 12.23 12.67
C VAL A 214 22.29 13.30 12.10
N GLN A 215 23.06 13.95 12.98
CA GLN A 215 24.17 14.81 12.55
C GLN A 215 25.36 13.90 12.24
N ASN A 216 25.78 13.85 10.97
CA ASN A 216 26.87 13.02 10.45
C ASN A 216 26.68 11.50 10.67
N ALA A 217 26.05 10.81 9.72
CA ALA A 217 25.88 9.36 9.75
C ALA A 217 27.20 8.58 9.86
N ALA A 218 28.28 9.12 9.29
CA ALA A 218 29.60 8.50 9.28
C ALA A 218 30.40 8.70 10.58
N SER A 219 29.82 9.26 11.65
CA SER A 219 30.52 9.34 12.93
C SER A 219 30.51 7.98 13.63
N ASP A 220 31.66 7.57 14.15
CA ASP A 220 31.83 6.29 14.88
C ASP A 220 30.84 6.16 16.05
N ASN A 221 30.47 7.30 16.67
CA ASN A 221 29.48 7.36 17.74
C ASN A 221 28.09 6.88 17.31
N ASN A 222 27.58 7.32 16.16
CA ASN A 222 26.27 6.90 15.67
C ASN A 222 26.28 5.40 15.34
N GLN A 223 27.35 4.90 14.71
CA GLN A 223 27.47 3.47 14.43
C GLN A 223 27.52 2.64 15.71
N MET A 224 28.23 3.10 16.74
CA MET A 224 28.30 2.44 18.04
C MET A 224 26.93 2.35 18.72
N ILE A 225 26.15 3.43 18.72
CA ILE A 225 24.80 3.46 19.31
C ILE A 225 23.89 2.41 18.65
N TYR A 226 23.80 2.38 17.32
CA TYR A 226 22.91 1.43 16.63
C TYR A 226 23.42 -0.02 16.68
N ASN A 227 24.73 -0.23 16.77
CA ASN A 227 25.29 -1.55 17.08
C ASN A 227 24.80 -2.05 18.45
N ASP A 228 24.77 -1.19 19.46
CA ASP A 228 24.26 -1.56 20.79
C ASP A 228 22.74 -1.78 20.79
N VAL A 229 21.97 -1.00 20.02
CA VAL A 229 20.54 -1.27 19.78
C VAL A 229 20.34 -2.65 19.15
N ILE A 230 21.07 -2.98 18.07
CA ILE A 230 20.98 -4.31 17.42
C ILE A 230 21.29 -5.44 18.39
N LYS A 231 22.30 -5.28 19.27
CA LYS A 231 22.62 -6.29 20.30
C LYS A 231 21.44 -6.52 21.26
N GLN A 232 20.66 -5.49 21.59
CA GLN A 232 19.47 -5.65 22.41
C GLN A 232 18.36 -6.42 21.67
N PHE A 233 18.25 -6.20 20.35
CA PHE A 233 17.31 -6.89 19.46
C PHE A 233 17.79 -8.26 18.95
N SER A 234 18.95 -8.76 19.41
CA SER A 234 19.50 -10.07 19.02
C SER A 234 19.39 -11.15 20.10
N SER A 235 18.74 -10.85 21.24
CA SER A 235 18.50 -11.84 22.30
C SER A 235 17.67 -13.04 21.81
N LEU A 236 17.77 -14.17 22.53
CA LEU A 236 17.05 -15.42 22.20
C LEU A 236 15.56 -15.20 21.92
N PHE A 237 14.90 -14.33 22.70
CA PHE A 237 13.49 -13.98 22.54
C PHE A 237 13.11 -13.57 21.11
N TRP A 238 13.96 -12.77 20.45
CA TRP A 238 13.75 -12.26 19.09
C TRP A 238 14.05 -13.35 18.05
N SER A 239 15.20 -14.01 18.20
CA SER A 239 15.65 -15.04 17.26
C SER A 239 14.75 -16.28 17.22
N GLU A 240 14.22 -16.73 18.36
CA GLU A 240 13.27 -17.85 18.44
C GLU A 240 11.94 -17.54 17.71
N ARG A 241 11.55 -16.27 17.70
CA ARG A 241 10.38 -15.76 16.97
C ARG A 241 10.68 -15.43 15.52
N LYS A 242 11.94 -15.59 15.08
CA LYS A 242 12.42 -15.23 13.74
C LYS A 242 12.17 -13.78 13.38
N TRP A 243 12.20 -12.90 14.39
CA TRP A 243 12.16 -11.46 14.20
C TRP A 243 13.58 -10.94 14.22
N PHE A 244 14.08 -10.56 13.05
CA PHE A 244 15.42 -10.03 12.89
C PHE A 244 15.35 -8.54 12.60
N PHE A 245 16.45 -7.84 12.87
CA PHE A 245 16.53 -6.40 12.71
C PHE A 245 17.85 -6.03 12.08
N ALA A 246 17.83 -4.94 11.32
CA ALA A 246 19.02 -4.31 10.76
C ALA A 246 18.88 -2.80 10.88
N TYR A 247 19.95 -2.09 10.58
CA TYR A 247 19.90 -0.65 10.39
C TYR A 247 20.79 -0.25 9.23
N ASP A 248 20.41 0.83 8.57
CA ASP A 248 21.17 1.43 7.49
C ASP A 248 21.24 2.94 7.68
N PHE A 249 22.30 3.54 7.14
CA PHE A 249 22.42 4.97 7.00
C PHE A 249 22.16 5.35 5.55
N TYR A 250 21.39 6.42 5.35
CA TYR A 250 21.20 7.01 4.03
C TYR A 250 21.17 8.53 4.14
N ARG A 251 21.52 9.19 3.05
CA ARG A 251 21.47 10.65 2.96
C ARG A 251 20.25 11.05 2.14
N GLN A 252 19.45 11.96 2.67
CA GLN A 252 18.33 12.56 1.95
C GLN A 252 18.53 14.08 1.95
N GLU A 253 18.66 14.65 0.76
CA GLU A 253 18.99 16.07 0.55
C GLU A 253 20.29 16.49 1.25
N TYR A 254 20.17 17.14 2.41
CA TYR A 254 21.25 17.73 3.21
C TYR A 254 21.37 17.13 4.60
N ARG A 255 20.57 16.12 4.93
CA ARG A 255 20.59 15.47 6.23
C ARG A 255 20.88 13.99 6.09
N ASP A 256 21.67 13.51 7.04
CA ASP A 256 21.89 12.09 7.18
C ASP A 256 20.76 11.52 8.04
N HIS A 257 20.28 10.36 7.63
CA HIS A 257 19.23 9.61 8.28
C HIS A 257 19.74 8.22 8.63
N VAL A 258 19.19 7.70 9.70
CA VAL A 258 19.34 6.29 10.08
C VAL A 258 17.96 5.67 10.11
N ILE A 259 17.88 4.48 9.54
CA ILE A 259 16.70 3.64 9.59
C ILE A 259 17.08 2.36 10.33
N PHE A 260 16.39 2.08 11.42
CA PHE A 260 16.39 0.78 12.08
C PHE A 260 15.10 0.05 11.69
N TYR A 261 15.19 -1.19 11.24
CA TYR A 261 14.03 -1.87 10.68
C TYR A 261 14.07 -3.38 10.87
N SER A 262 12.90 -3.99 10.92
CA SER A 262 12.74 -5.44 10.95
C SER A 262 13.15 -6.05 9.61
N THR A 263 14.08 -6.98 9.65
CA THR A 263 14.43 -7.83 8.53
C THR A 263 13.59 -9.09 8.64
N ASP A 264 12.54 -9.16 7.83
CA ASP A 264 11.70 -10.35 7.82
C ASP A 264 12.39 -11.42 6.93
N PRO A 265 12.70 -12.61 7.45
CA PRO A 265 13.19 -13.71 6.63
C PRO A 265 12.12 -14.19 5.62
N TYR A 266 10.86 -13.81 5.83
CA TYR A 266 9.70 -14.07 4.98
C TYR A 266 9.15 -12.82 4.27
N ARG A 267 9.80 -11.63 4.40
CA ARG A 267 9.34 -10.46 3.65
C ARG A 267 9.52 -10.84 2.22
N ARG A 268 8.45 -10.68 1.46
CA ARG A 268 8.46 -10.72 0.01
C ARG A 268 9.66 -9.92 -0.48
N LYS A 269 10.75 -10.60 -0.85
CA LYS A 269 11.96 -9.90 -1.21
C LYS A 269 11.67 -9.16 -2.52
N GLN A 270 11.66 -7.84 -2.43
CA GLN A 270 11.55 -6.95 -3.56
C GLN A 270 12.97 -6.65 -4.02
N TYR A 271 13.18 -6.67 -5.33
CA TYR A 271 14.40 -6.20 -5.95
C TYR A 271 14.06 -5.02 -6.83
N THR A 272 14.70 -3.88 -6.60
CA THR A 272 14.49 -2.66 -7.40
C THR A 272 15.71 -2.40 -8.29
N LEU A 273 15.47 -2.26 -9.59
CA LEU A 273 16.47 -1.87 -10.59
C LEU A 273 16.35 -0.37 -10.87
N TYR A 274 17.45 0.37 -10.74
CA TYR A 274 17.51 1.83 -10.92
C TYR A 274 18.17 2.25 -12.24
N LYS A 275 17.75 3.41 -12.77
CA LYS A 275 18.09 3.93 -14.12
C LYS A 275 19.59 4.16 -14.39
N SER A 276 20.39 4.60 -13.41
CA SER A 276 21.84 4.34 -13.25
C SER A 276 22.51 5.33 -12.27
N LEU A 277 23.53 4.83 -11.56
CA LEU A 277 24.69 5.53 -10.97
C LEU A 277 24.46 6.88 -10.27
N ASP A 278 23.81 6.87 -9.11
CA ASP A 278 24.42 7.62 -8.01
C ASP A 278 25.69 6.87 -7.60
N LYS A 279 26.83 7.45 -8.02
CA LYS A 279 28.17 6.94 -7.78
C LYS A 279 28.43 6.83 -6.28
N LYS A 280 28.26 5.62 -5.75
CA LYS A 280 29.13 4.91 -4.78
C LYS A 280 28.31 3.74 -4.20
N ILE A 281 28.63 2.49 -4.58
CA ILE A 281 28.85 1.33 -3.69
C ILE A 281 28.66 -0.04 -4.37
N TYR A 282 27.88 -0.23 -5.43
CA TYR A 282 27.70 -1.59 -5.96
C TYR A 282 28.74 -1.95 -7.04
N SER A 283 29.79 -2.66 -6.62
CA SER A 283 30.64 -3.46 -7.50
C SER A 283 29.79 -4.48 -8.27
N ARG A 284 30.23 -4.85 -9.47
CA ARG A 284 29.65 -5.90 -10.33
C ARG A 284 29.77 -7.30 -9.71
N HIS A 285 29.24 -7.51 -8.52
CA HIS A 285 29.04 -8.85 -7.97
C HIS A 285 27.63 -9.30 -8.33
N GLN A 286 27.54 -10.45 -8.97
CA GLN A 286 26.30 -11.20 -9.07
C GLN A 286 25.82 -11.43 -7.63
N GLU A 287 24.72 -10.78 -7.23
CA GLU A 287 24.22 -10.90 -5.87
C GLU A 287 23.84 -12.35 -5.61
N SER A 288 24.56 -12.99 -4.70
CA SER A 288 24.14 -14.28 -4.17
C SER A 288 22.78 -14.09 -3.51
N ASN A 289 21.79 -14.91 -3.88
CA ASN A 289 20.44 -14.97 -3.31
C ASN A 289 19.34 -14.13 -4.02
N VAL A 290 19.34 -14.10 -5.36
CA VAL A 290 18.23 -13.57 -6.18
C VAL A 290 17.00 -14.50 -6.24
N ASP A 291 17.18 -15.80 -5.95
CA ASP A 291 16.10 -16.79 -6.03
C ASP A 291 15.01 -16.61 -4.96
N VAL A 292 15.27 -15.85 -3.89
CA VAL A 292 14.24 -15.50 -2.89
C VAL A 292 13.39 -14.29 -3.30
N VAL A 293 13.73 -13.60 -4.39
CA VAL A 293 13.00 -12.43 -4.89
C VAL A 293 11.64 -12.84 -5.46
N LYS A 294 10.57 -12.23 -4.95
CA LYS A 294 9.19 -12.46 -5.37
C LYS A 294 8.59 -11.31 -6.17
N LEU A 295 9.14 -10.11 -6.03
CA LEU A 295 8.72 -8.90 -6.71
C LEU A 295 9.95 -8.22 -7.33
N VAL A 296 9.87 -7.90 -8.61
CA VAL A 296 10.88 -7.10 -9.31
C VAL A 296 10.26 -5.75 -9.67
N ASP A 297 10.90 -4.66 -9.23
CA ASP A 297 10.55 -3.28 -9.61
C ASP A 297 11.62 -2.75 -10.56
N ILE A 298 11.22 -2.30 -11.74
CA ILE A 298 12.12 -1.81 -12.78
C ILE A 298 11.84 -0.34 -13.03
N GLN A 299 12.76 0.52 -12.58
CA GLN A 299 12.64 1.96 -12.67
C GLN A 299 13.35 2.47 -13.94
N GLY A 300 12.57 2.49 -15.02
CA GLY A 300 12.98 3.00 -16.32
C GLY A 300 13.75 2.00 -17.18
N GLU A 301 13.83 2.31 -18.47
CA GLU A 301 14.39 1.41 -19.48
C GLU A 301 15.89 1.13 -19.31
N GLN A 302 16.68 2.09 -18.87
CA GLN A 302 18.13 1.88 -18.68
C GLN A 302 18.42 0.87 -17.56
N ALA A 303 17.60 0.85 -16.50
CA ALA A 303 17.68 -0.13 -15.42
C ALA A 303 17.43 -1.54 -15.95
N MET A 304 16.43 -1.67 -16.81
CA MET A 304 16.09 -2.91 -17.50
C MET A 304 17.26 -3.40 -18.38
N MET A 305 17.86 -2.50 -19.16
CA MET A 305 18.96 -2.83 -20.09
C MET A 305 20.27 -3.20 -19.41
N SER A 306 20.49 -2.69 -18.19
CA SER A 306 21.72 -2.91 -17.42
C SER A 306 21.61 -4.11 -16.46
N CYS A 307 20.43 -4.71 -16.32
CA CYS A 307 20.22 -5.85 -15.45
C CYS A 307 20.96 -7.10 -15.95
N ILE A 308 21.81 -7.68 -15.10
CA ILE A 308 22.52 -8.93 -15.36
C ILE A 308 21.92 -10.13 -14.61
N ASN A 309 20.97 -9.90 -13.70
CA ASN A 309 20.38 -10.92 -12.85
C ASN A 309 19.11 -11.49 -13.48
N TYR A 310 18.88 -12.80 -13.30
CA TYR A 310 17.64 -13.48 -13.65
C TYR A 310 16.89 -13.89 -12.39
N PHE A 311 15.66 -13.40 -12.23
CA PHE A 311 14.82 -13.63 -11.06
C PHE A 311 13.87 -14.81 -11.32
N SER A 312 14.41 -16.02 -11.17
CA SER A 312 13.73 -17.29 -11.48
C SER A 312 12.40 -17.48 -10.74
N ASN A 313 12.27 -16.97 -9.52
CA ASN A 313 11.13 -17.19 -8.63
C ASN A 313 10.18 -16.00 -8.48
N ALA A 314 10.45 -14.90 -9.20
CA ALA A 314 9.66 -13.68 -9.10
C ALA A 314 8.31 -13.83 -9.82
N THR A 315 7.23 -13.55 -9.11
CA THR A 315 5.84 -13.68 -9.61
C THR A 315 5.16 -12.34 -9.79
N GLU A 316 5.80 -11.24 -9.42
CA GLU A 316 5.27 -9.89 -9.58
C GLU A 316 6.28 -8.98 -10.25
N LEU A 317 5.76 -8.10 -11.10
CA LEU A 317 6.54 -7.11 -11.83
C LEU A 317 5.90 -5.74 -11.68
N THR A 318 6.71 -4.76 -11.30
CA THR A 318 6.40 -3.34 -11.39
C THR A 318 7.31 -2.70 -12.43
N LEU A 319 6.72 -1.98 -13.37
CA LEU A 319 7.43 -1.09 -14.28
C LEU A 319 7.10 0.33 -13.87
N SER A 320 8.12 1.15 -13.61
CA SER A 320 7.95 2.55 -13.22
C SER A 320 8.91 3.47 -13.99
N ASP A 321 8.68 4.79 -13.96
CA ASP A 321 9.42 5.79 -14.74
C ASP A 321 9.20 5.62 -16.27
N SER A 322 10.07 6.22 -17.10
CA SER A 322 9.90 6.24 -18.55
C SER A 322 10.52 5.05 -19.28
N PHE A 323 9.76 4.51 -20.25
CA PHE A 323 10.19 3.49 -21.21
C PHE A 323 10.03 4.02 -22.65
N TYR A 324 11.10 4.56 -23.22
CA TYR A 324 11.09 5.23 -24.54
C TYR A 324 11.39 4.28 -25.71
N GLY A 325 11.84 3.06 -25.41
CA GLY A 325 12.33 2.08 -26.34
C GLY A 325 11.33 1.57 -27.37
N SER A 326 11.89 1.09 -28.47
CA SER A 326 11.15 0.43 -29.55
C SER A 326 10.25 -0.70 -29.03
N ARG A 327 9.00 -0.70 -29.51
CA ARG A 327 7.86 -1.58 -29.13
C ARG A 327 8.16 -3.09 -29.15
N ILE A 328 9.22 -3.51 -29.83
CA ILE A 328 9.51 -4.92 -30.11
C ILE A 328 10.37 -5.55 -29.00
N TRP A 329 11.15 -4.75 -28.28
CA TRP A 329 12.19 -5.28 -27.39
C TRP A 329 11.74 -5.51 -25.95
N LEU A 330 10.68 -4.84 -25.48
CA LEU A 330 10.27 -4.88 -24.07
C LEU A 330 10.02 -6.31 -23.58
N GLY A 331 9.23 -7.09 -24.30
CA GLY A 331 8.94 -8.48 -23.92
C GLY A 331 10.19 -9.38 -23.95
N ILE A 332 11.10 -9.15 -24.91
CA ILE A 332 12.35 -9.93 -25.04
C ILE A 332 13.28 -9.63 -23.86
N ILE A 333 13.46 -8.36 -23.52
CA ILE A 333 14.36 -7.94 -22.44
C ILE A 333 13.78 -8.36 -21.08
N LEU A 334 12.48 -8.11 -20.83
CA LEU A 334 11.85 -8.54 -19.58
C LEU A 334 11.93 -10.04 -19.40
N ASN A 335 11.75 -10.84 -20.46
CA ASN A 335 11.85 -12.29 -20.35
C ASN A 335 13.29 -12.80 -20.05
N ARG A 336 14.31 -11.95 -20.25
CA ARG A 336 15.70 -12.23 -19.80
C ARG A 336 15.94 -11.89 -18.33
N ILE A 337 15.06 -11.09 -17.71
CA ILE A 337 15.13 -10.67 -16.31
C ILE A 337 14.22 -11.55 -15.45
N ILE A 338 13.03 -11.90 -15.95
CA ILE A 338 11.99 -12.63 -15.21
C ILE A 338 11.19 -13.52 -16.16
N SER A 339 10.72 -14.69 -15.70
CA SER A 339 9.82 -15.53 -16.49
C SER A 339 8.44 -14.88 -16.59
N LEU A 340 8.11 -14.29 -17.73
CA LEU A 340 6.82 -13.60 -17.92
C LEU A 340 5.61 -14.52 -17.73
N LYS A 341 5.77 -15.82 -17.99
CA LYS A 341 4.71 -16.81 -17.83
C LYS A 341 4.32 -17.07 -16.37
N GLN A 342 5.20 -16.81 -15.39
CA GLN A 342 4.89 -17.05 -13.98
C GLN A 342 4.34 -15.81 -13.27
N LEU A 343 4.25 -14.68 -13.97
CA LEU A 343 3.72 -13.44 -13.40
C LEU A 343 2.25 -13.60 -13.06
N THR A 344 1.91 -13.30 -11.82
CA THR A 344 0.54 -13.29 -11.29
C THR A 344 0.02 -11.87 -11.07
N LYS A 345 0.93 -10.90 -10.91
CA LYS A 345 0.61 -9.47 -10.80
C LYS A 345 1.54 -8.62 -11.65
N LEU A 346 0.93 -7.66 -12.33
CA LEU A 346 1.62 -6.67 -13.15
C LEU A 346 1.18 -5.26 -12.75
N VAL A 347 2.14 -4.40 -12.44
CA VAL A 347 1.95 -2.98 -12.15
C VAL A 347 2.70 -2.18 -13.21
N ILE A 348 2.01 -1.26 -13.87
CA ILE A 348 2.58 -0.34 -14.85
C ILE A 348 2.30 1.07 -14.34
N ASP A 349 3.35 1.73 -13.87
CA ASP A 349 3.34 3.07 -13.26
C ASP A 349 4.27 3.99 -14.05
N CYS A 350 3.91 4.19 -15.31
CA CYS A 350 4.78 4.79 -16.31
C CYS A 350 4.03 5.90 -17.04
N ASN A 351 4.63 7.09 -17.08
CA ASN A 351 4.01 8.26 -17.72
C ASN A 351 3.87 8.12 -19.25
N ASP A 352 4.69 7.30 -19.90
CA ASP A 352 4.77 7.20 -21.37
C ASP A 352 4.45 5.79 -21.91
N PHE A 353 3.79 4.94 -21.10
CA PHE A 353 3.53 3.55 -21.48
C PHE A 353 2.23 3.41 -22.27
N ARG A 354 2.35 3.15 -23.57
CA ARG A 354 1.22 3.11 -24.50
C ARG A 354 0.36 1.87 -24.28
N PHE A 355 -0.94 1.98 -24.54
CA PHE A 355 -1.87 0.86 -24.41
C PHE A 355 -1.48 -0.37 -25.24
N GLU A 356 -0.95 -0.18 -26.45
CA GLU A 356 -0.45 -1.27 -27.29
C GLU A 356 0.66 -2.08 -26.59
N GLN A 357 1.54 -1.42 -25.82
CA GLN A 357 2.60 -2.10 -25.06
C GLN A 357 2.00 -2.93 -23.92
N VAL A 358 0.95 -2.42 -23.26
CA VAL A 358 0.21 -3.18 -22.24
C VAL A 358 -0.37 -4.45 -22.83
N ILE A 359 -1.06 -4.35 -23.98
CA ILE A 359 -1.67 -5.50 -24.64
C ILE A 359 -0.61 -6.52 -25.09
N LYS A 360 0.51 -6.07 -25.66
CA LYS A 360 1.61 -6.97 -26.03
C LYS A 360 2.23 -7.66 -24.81
N LEU A 361 2.38 -6.96 -23.70
CA LEU A 361 2.92 -7.54 -22.47
C LEU A 361 1.94 -8.56 -21.86
N LEU A 362 0.64 -8.25 -21.82
CA LEU A 362 -0.39 -9.17 -21.33
C LEU A 362 -0.45 -10.47 -22.14
N ARG A 363 -0.20 -10.41 -23.45
CA ARG A 363 -0.09 -11.61 -24.30
C ARG A 363 1.05 -12.54 -23.85
N LEU A 364 2.12 -11.99 -23.27
CA LEU A 364 3.28 -12.74 -22.77
C LEU A 364 3.12 -13.18 -21.31
N THR A 365 2.14 -12.66 -20.58
CA THR A 365 1.91 -12.92 -19.16
C THR A 365 0.53 -13.54 -18.91
N PRO A 366 0.29 -14.78 -19.39
CA PRO A 366 -1.05 -15.40 -19.39
C PRO A 366 -1.62 -15.66 -17.99
N ASN A 367 -0.79 -15.73 -16.96
CA ASN A 367 -1.21 -16.06 -15.59
C ASN A 367 -1.45 -14.82 -14.71
N VAL A 368 -1.39 -13.61 -15.29
CA VAL A 368 -1.66 -12.38 -14.53
C VAL A 368 -3.13 -12.31 -14.18
N HIS A 369 -3.42 -12.32 -12.88
CA HIS A 369 -4.78 -12.14 -12.35
C HIS A 369 -4.99 -10.75 -11.73
N THR A 370 -3.91 -10.02 -11.44
CA THR A 370 -3.96 -8.66 -10.90
C THR A 370 -3.21 -7.69 -11.80
N LEU A 371 -3.92 -6.72 -12.37
CA LEU A 371 -3.37 -5.66 -13.22
C LEU A 371 -3.60 -4.29 -12.57
N ILE A 372 -2.54 -3.50 -12.42
CA ILE A 372 -2.62 -2.11 -11.96
C ILE A 372 -1.99 -1.22 -13.03
N LEU A 373 -2.77 -0.28 -13.55
CA LEU A 373 -2.33 0.71 -14.53
C LEU A 373 -2.41 2.09 -13.88
N ASP A 374 -1.27 2.75 -13.72
CA ASP A 374 -1.15 4.15 -13.33
C ASP A 374 -0.44 4.89 -14.47
N CYS A 375 -1.19 5.14 -15.53
CA CYS A 375 -0.64 5.73 -16.75
C CYS A 375 -1.45 7.00 -17.07
N GLN A 376 -0.79 8.16 -17.02
CA GLN A 376 -1.41 9.43 -17.41
C GLN A 376 -1.73 9.51 -18.91
N SER A 377 -1.04 8.70 -19.74
CA SER A 377 -0.99 8.83 -21.20
C SER A 377 -1.69 7.73 -21.99
N ILE A 378 -2.68 7.04 -21.42
CA ILE A 378 -3.62 6.23 -22.23
C ILE A 378 -4.50 7.20 -23.04
N ASN A 379 -3.89 7.89 -24.00
CA ASN A 379 -4.55 8.83 -24.89
C ASN A 379 -5.43 8.03 -25.87
N HIS A 380 -6.66 8.51 -26.06
CA HIS A 380 -7.70 7.89 -26.88
C HIS A 380 -7.34 7.69 -28.36
N THR A 381 -6.28 8.33 -28.86
CA THR A 381 -5.95 8.30 -30.29
C THR A 381 -5.47 6.95 -30.79
N ASP A 382 -4.97 6.07 -29.90
CA ASP A 382 -4.48 4.74 -30.28
C ASP A 382 -5.51 3.62 -30.06
N SER A 383 -6.63 3.85 -29.37
CA SER A 383 -7.54 2.75 -28.97
C SER A 383 -8.39 2.19 -30.11
N VAL A 384 -8.83 3.04 -31.04
CA VAL A 384 -9.75 2.66 -32.14
C VAL A 384 -9.10 1.68 -33.13
N SER A 385 -7.78 1.77 -33.33
CA SER A 385 -7.05 0.85 -34.21
C SER A 385 -6.68 -0.47 -33.51
N ILE A 386 -6.49 -0.46 -32.18
CA ILE A 386 -6.02 -1.63 -31.42
C ILE A 386 -7.10 -2.70 -31.26
N GLU A 387 -8.38 -2.32 -31.13
CA GLU A 387 -9.51 -3.27 -30.99
C GLU A 387 -9.62 -4.25 -32.17
N HIS A 388 -9.12 -3.85 -33.33
CA HIS A 388 -9.11 -4.64 -34.56
C HIS A 388 -7.88 -5.54 -34.69
N THR A 389 -6.93 -5.45 -33.77
CA THR A 389 -5.71 -6.27 -33.83
C THR A 389 -5.97 -7.68 -33.28
N ASP A 390 -5.39 -8.68 -33.94
CA ASP A 390 -5.46 -10.07 -33.47
C ASP A 390 -4.86 -10.25 -32.07
N THR A 391 -3.90 -9.39 -31.71
CA THR A 391 -3.28 -9.41 -30.38
C THR A 391 -4.27 -8.98 -29.30
N PHE A 392 -5.04 -7.92 -29.53
CA PHE A 392 -6.07 -7.49 -28.58
C PHE A 392 -7.16 -8.55 -28.42
N ARG A 393 -7.68 -9.09 -29.53
CA ARG A 393 -8.70 -10.16 -29.50
C ARG A 393 -8.20 -11.38 -28.73
N PHE A 394 -6.97 -11.81 -29.00
CA PHE A 394 -6.35 -12.90 -28.28
C PHE A 394 -6.28 -12.64 -26.77
N VAL A 395 -5.73 -11.49 -26.35
CA VAL A 395 -5.61 -11.14 -24.92
C VAL A 395 -6.98 -11.03 -24.27
N SER A 396 -7.94 -10.37 -24.91
CA SER A 396 -9.30 -10.23 -24.38
C SER A 396 -9.98 -11.58 -24.13
N ASN A 397 -9.69 -12.60 -24.95
CA ASN A 397 -10.27 -13.93 -24.82
C ASN A 397 -9.51 -14.86 -23.87
N THR A 398 -8.24 -14.58 -23.60
CA THR A 398 -7.34 -15.53 -22.89
C THR A 398 -6.83 -15.02 -21.56
N ASN A 399 -6.96 -13.73 -21.25
CA ASN A 399 -6.48 -13.19 -19.99
C ASN A 399 -7.26 -13.73 -18.78
N THR A 400 -6.58 -13.89 -17.65
CA THR A 400 -7.14 -14.37 -16.38
C THR A 400 -7.33 -13.24 -15.37
N ILE A 401 -7.44 -11.98 -15.82
CA ILE A 401 -7.44 -10.81 -14.92
C ILE A 401 -8.74 -10.77 -14.13
N THR A 402 -8.67 -10.98 -12.82
CA THR A 402 -9.81 -10.87 -11.89
C THR A 402 -9.82 -9.56 -11.13
N ASN A 403 -8.66 -8.91 -10.98
CA ASN A 403 -8.49 -7.66 -10.26
C ASN A 403 -7.83 -6.62 -11.18
N ALA A 404 -8.56 -5.59 -11.56
CA ALA A 404 -8.05 -4.50 -12.39
C ALA A 404 -8.20 -3.16 -11.66
N THR A 405 -7.11 -2.40 -11.57
CA THR A 405 -7.08 -1.05 -10.99
C THR A 405 -6.53 -0.09 -12.03
N ILE A 406 -7.31 0.93 -12.38
CA ILE A 406 -6.84 2.04 -13.24
C ILE A 406 -6.78 3.29 -12.37
N LYS A 407 -5.57 3.82 -12.22
CA LYS A 407 -5.28 5.08 -11.54
C LYS A 407 -5.09 6.18 -12.58
N SER A 408 -5.56 7.37 -12.25
CA SER A 408 -5.36 8.58 -13.03
C SER A 408 -4.81 9.61 -12.05
N THR A 409 -3.49 9.70 -12.00
CA THR A 409 -2.80 10.79 -11.31
C THR A 409 -2.99 12.08 -12.12
N TYR A 410 -3.36 13.15 -11.44
CA TYR A 410 -3.56 14.50 -11.99
C TYR A 410 -2.46 15.42 -11.51
#